data_AF-A0A3N9UX66-F1
#
_entry.id   AF-A0A3N9UX66-F1
#
_cell.length_a   1.000
_cell.length_b   1.000
_cell.length_c   1.000
_cell.angle_alpha   90.00
_cell.angle_beta   90.00
_cell.angle_gamma   90.00
#
_symmetry.space_group_name_H-M   'P 1'
#
loop_
_entity.id
_entity.type
_entity.pdbx_description
1 polymer ?
#
loop_
_entity_poly.entity_id
_entity_poly.type
_entity_poly.pdbx_seq_one_letter_code
_entity_poly.pdbx_strand_id
1 'polypeptide(L)'
;MNAITPLRPAQPATNDADLVQVLESSFYPGAKAESIGLVLSYCKAAGLDPMQRPVHIVPMYDSKRGGYRDVVMPGIGLYRTGAARTGQYAGIGDPDFGPDVTETIGGVAITYPQWCRVTVKRALQSGAVVEFSAREFWRECYAAKGGKEKSPAPNAMWAKR
;
A
#
# COMPACT_ATOMS: atom_id res chain seq x y z
N MET A 1 -3.37 -31.31 -31.71
CA MET A 1 -3.18 -29.99 -31.05
C MET A 1 -2.57 -30.26 -29.68
N ASN A 2 -1.26 -30.07 -29.53
CA ASN A 2 -0.57 -30.35 -28.27
C ASN A 2 -0.76 -29.16 -27.33
N ALA A 3 -1.43 -29.38 -26.21
CA ALA A 3 -1.53 -28.40 -25.13
C ALA A 3 -0.14 -28.19 -24.52
N ILE A 4 0.39 -26.97 -24.66
CA ILE A 4 1.60 -26.55 -23.96
C ILE A 4 1.20 -26.28 -22.51
N THR A 5 1.44 -27.25 -21.64
CA THR A 5 1.34 -27.06 -20.18
C THR A 5 2.37 -26.00 -19.78
N PRO A 6 1.99 -24.88 -19.14
CA PRO A 6 2.97 -23.91 -18.66
C PRO A 6 3.82 -24.58 -17.58
N LEU A 7 5.14 -24.66 -17.83
CA LEU A 7 6.14 -25.01 -16.83
C LEU A 7 6.06 -23.99 -15.70
N ARG A 8 5.39 -24.37 -14.61
CA ARG A 8 5.51 -23.64 -13.35
C ARG A 8 6.94 -23.91 -12.87
N PRO A 9 7.83 -22.90 -12.76
CA PRO A 9 9.14 -23.15 -12.17
C PRO A 9 8.91 -23.70 -10.76
N ALA A 10 9.47 -24.87 -10.48
CA ALA A 10 9.49 -25.40 -9.13
C ALA A 10 10.24 -24.37 -8.27
N GLN A 11 9.52 -23.69 -7.39
CA GLN A 11 10.18 -22.86 -6.39
C GLN A 11 11.02 -23.81 -5.53
N PRO A 12 12.34 -23.58 -5.37
CA PRO A 12 13.11 -24.34 -4.41
C PRO A 12 12.43 -24.18 -3.06
N ALA A 13 12.25 -25.29 -2.34
CA ALA A 13 11.71 -25.28 -0.99
C ALA A 13 12.75 -24.62 -0.08
N THR A 14 12.80 -23.29 -0.08
CA THR A 14 13.46 -22.53 0.97
C THR A 14 12.80 -22.96 2.27
N ASN A 15 13.57 -23.45 3.22
CA ASN A 15 13.03 -23.77 4.54
C ASN A 15 12.38 -22.49 5.09
N ASP A 16 11.20 -22.60 5.71
CA ASP A 16 10.47 -21.44 6.25
C ASP A 16 11.37 -20.63 7.21
N ALA A 17 12.30 -21.29 7.91
CA ALA A 17 13.30 -20.64 8.76
C ALA A 17 14.29 -19.73 7.99
N ASP A 18 14.82 -20.20 6.86
CA ASP A 18 15.74 -19.41 6.03
C ASP A 18 15.01 -18.22 5.41
N LEU A 19 13.75 -18.43 5.00
CA LEU A 19 12.91 -17.37 4.46
C LEU A 19 12.61 -16.30 5.51
N VAL A 20 12.29 -16.67 6.76
CA VAL A 20 12.13 -15.71 7.86
C VAL A 20 13.39 -14.87 8.04
N GLN A 21 14.57 -15.47 8.04
CA GLN A 21 15.83 -14.75 8.20
C GLN A 21 16.09 -13.75 7.05
N VAL A 22 15.79 -14.14 5.82
CA VAL A 22 15.90 -13.23 4.65
C VAL A 22 14.91 -12.07 4.76
N LEU A 23 13.66 -12.37 5.13
CA LEU A 23 12.63 -11.35 5.29
C LEU A 23 12.97 -10.38 6.41
N GLU A 24 13.47 -10.86 7.55
CA GLU A 24 13.91 -10.02 8.67
C GLU A 24 15.08 -9.12 8.27
N SER A 25 16.12 -9.69 7.64
CA SER A 25 17.35 -8.94 7.33
C SER A 25 17.18 -7.92 6.20
N SER A 26 16.39 -8.25 5.18
CA SER A 26 16.34 -7.46 3.93
C SER A 26 15.06 -6.64 3.75
N PHE A 27 13.90 -7.19 4.14
CA PHE A 27 12.59 -6.61 3.81
C PHE A 27 11.89 -5.95 5.00
N TYR A 28 12.11 -6.48 6.21
CA TYR A 28 11.50 -6.06 7.46
C TYR A 28 12.53 -5.94 8.59
N PRO A 29 13.56 -5.09 8.43
CA PRO A 29 14.60 -4.91 9.43
C PRO A 29 14.00 -4.49 10.78
N GLY A 30 14.33 -5.24 11.83
CA GLY A 30 13.86 -4.99 13.20
C GLY A 30 12.43 -5.46 13.50
N ALA A 31 11.77 -6.14 12.56
CA ALA A 31 10.48 -6.78 12.82
C ALA A 31 10.66 -8.04 13.68
N LYS A 32 9.66 -8.33 14.51
CA LYS A 32 9.64 -9.56 15.31
C LYS A 32 9.39 -10.78 14.42
N ALA A 33 9.97 -11.93 14.77
CA ALA A 33 9.77 -13.18 14.04
C ALA A 33 8.27 -13.55 13.93
N GLU A 34 7.48 -13.27 14.98
CA GLU A 34 6.03 -13.52 14.96
C GLU A 34 5.31 -12.64 13.92
N SER A 35 5.70 -11.38 13.80
CA SER A 35 5.16 -10.43 12.81
C SER A 35 5.49 -10.85 11.38
N ILE A 36 6.69 -11.39 11.17
CA ILE A 36 7.08 -11.99 9.87
C ILE A 36 6.26 -13.26 9.60
N GLY A 37 6.01 -14.09 10.62
CA GLY A 37 5.12 -15.25 10.52
C GLY A 37 3.69 -14.87 10.09
N LEU A 38 3.18 -13.72 10.54
CA LEU A 38 1.89 -13.18 10.06
C LEU A 38 1.93 -12.80 8.58
N VAL A 39 3.02 -12.16 8.12
CA VAL A 39 3.22 -11.84 6.70
C VAL A 39 3.25 -13.11 5.86
N LEU A 40 4.01 -14.13 6.28
CA LEU A 40 4.08 -15.42 5.57
C LEU A 40 2.70 -16.08 5.49
N SER A 41 1.96 -16.11 6.60
CA SER A 41 0.61 -16.66 6.65
C SER A 41 -0.35 -15.92 5.72
N TYR A 42 -0.29 -14.58 5.71
CA TYR A 42 -1.08 -13.73 4.82
C TYR A 42 -0.75 -14.02 3.35
N CYS A 43 0.53 -14.01 2.99
CA CYS A 43 0.99 -14.26 1.62
C CYS A 43 0.60 -15.67 1.14
N LYS A 44 0.75 -16.68 2.00
CA LYS A 44 0.33 -18.05 1.70
C LYS A 44 -1.17 -18.14 1.43
N ALA A 45 -2.01 -17.54 2.29
CA ALA A 45 -3.45 -17.54 2.13
C ALA A 45 -3.92 -16.79 0.87
N ALA A 46 -3.22 -15.71 0.49
CA ALA A 46 -3.54 -14.89 -0.68
C ALA A 46 -2.84 -15.33 -1.98
N GLY A 47 -2.02 -16.39 -1.94
CA GLY A 47 -1.22 -16.85 -3.08
C GLY A 47 -0.25 -15.78 -3.58
N LEU A 48 0.42 -15.08 -2.67
CA LEU A 48 1.38 -14.02 -2.95
C LEU A 48 2.78 -14.49 -2.62
N ASP A 49 3.76 -13.95 -3.36
CA ASP A 49 5.18 -14.14 -3.05
C ASP A 49 5.59 -13.10 -1.98
N PRO A 50 6.00 -13.53 -0.77
CA PRO A 50 6.45 -12.60 0.28
C PRO A 50 7.70 -11.80 -0.11
N MET A 51 8.53 -12.30 -1.04
CA MET A 51 9.73 -11.61 -1.53
C MET A 51 9.41 -10.39 -2.40
N GLN A 52 8.20 -10.31 -2.95
CA GLN A 52 7.71 -9.13 -3.67
C GLN A 52 7.21 -8.03 -2.73
N ARG A 53 7.32 -8.23 -1.41
CA ARG A 53 6.88 -7.29 -0.36
C ARG A 53 5.46 -6.73 -0.62
N PRO A 54 4.44 -7.60 -0.80
CA PRO A 54 3.08 -7.16 -1.09
C PRO A 54 2.42 -6.43 0.09
N VAL A 55 2.93 -6.65 1.31
CA VAL A 55 2.43 -6.05 2.55
C VAL A 55 3.57 -5.40 3.34
N HIS A 56 3.21 -4.57 4.30
CA HIS A 56 4.12 -3.91 5.23
C HIS A 56 3.77 -4.26 6.67
N ILE A 57 4.77 -4.32 7.54
CA ILE A 57 4.57 -4.39 8.99
C ILE A 57 4.57 -2.95 9.52
N VAL A 58 3.42 -2.49 9.98
CA VAL A 58 3.23 -1.11 10.45
C VAL A 58 2.92 -1.13 11.95
N PRO A 59 3.77 -0.51 12.79
CA PRO A 59 3.46 -0.32 14.20
C PRO A 59 2.31 0.67 14.36
N MET A 60 1.18 0.20 14.89
CA MET A 60 -0.02 1.00 15.14
C MET A 60 -0.26 1.10 16.65
N TYR A 61 -0.45 2.32 17.15
CA TYR A 61 -0.79 2.53 18.55
C TYR A 61 -2.22 2.04 18.82
N ASP A 62 -2.37 1.14 19.78
CA ASP A 62 -3.65 0.63 20.25
C ASP A 62 -3.96 1.24 21.62
N SER A 63 -4.90 2.17 21.66
CA SER A 63 -5.29 2.88 22.87
C SER A 63 -5.95 1.98 23.92
N LYS A 64 -6.57 0.87 23.52
CA LYS A 64 -7.17 -0.10 24.45
C LYS A 64 -6.11 -0.92 25.17
N ARG A 65 -5.00 -1.21 24.47
CA ARG A 65 -3.84 -1.92 25.03
C ARG A 65 -2.81 -0.99 25.67
N GLY A 66 -2.89 0.31 25.39
CA GLY A 66 -1.91 1.30 25.86
C GLY A 66 -0.53 1.14 25.22
N GLY A 67 -0.43 0.56 24.02
CA GLY A 67 0.86 0.23 23.41
C GLY A 67 0.79 0.03 21.89
N TYR A 68 1.96 -0.06 21.25
CA TYR A 68 2.05 -0.35 19.83
C TYR A 68 1.84 -1.83 19.55
N ARG A 69 1.10 -2.13 18.48
CA ARG A 69 0.97 -3.46 17.91
C ARG A 69 1.35 -3.43 16.44
N ASP A 70 1.98 -4.49 15.98
CA ASP A 70 2.27 -4.67 14.57
C ASP A 70 0.99 -5.02 13.82
N VAL A 71 0.79 -4.36 12.69
CA VAL A 71 -0.33 -4.60 11.78
C VAL A 71 0.23 -4.88 10.39
N VAL A 72 -0.21 -5.98 9.79
CA VAL A 72 0.08 -6.29 8.39
C VAL A 72 -0.82 -5.40 7.53
N MET A 73 -0.21 -4.46 6.81
CA MET A 73 -0.91 -3.49 5.98
C MET A 73 -0.65 -3.78 4.49
N PRO A 74 -1.69 -3.86 3.65
CA PRO A 74 -1.55 -3.91 2.20
C PRO A 74 -0.65 -2.79 1.64
N GLY A 75 0.33 -3.16 0.84
CA GLY A 75 1.10 -2.22 0.03
C GLY A 75 0.43 -1.98 -1.33
N ILE A 76 0.85 -0.93 -2.03
CA ILE A 76 0.34 -0.63 -3.38
C ILE A 76 0.59 -1.78 -4.38
N GLY A 77 1.70 -2.51 -4.20
CA GLY A 77 2.05 -3.67 -5.02
C GLY A 77 1.02 -4.78 -4.94
N LEU A 78 0.39 -4.99 -3.78
CA LEU A 78 -0.69 -5.96 -3.61
C LEU A 78 -1.91 -5.59 -4.45
N TYR A 79 -2.38 -4.35 -4.36
CA TYR A 79 -3.55 -3.90 -5.11
C TYR A 79 -3.33 -3.98 -6.62
N ARG A 80 -2.14 -3.60 -7.09
CA ARG A 80 -1.74 -3.72 -8.51
C ARG A 80 -1.70 -5.17 -8.97
N THR A 81 -1.10 -6.06 -8.17
CA THR A 81 -1.06 -7.49 -8.46
C THR A 81 -2.46 -8.08 -8.51
N GLY A 82 -3.31 -7.73 -7.55
CA GLY A 82 -4.71 -8.15 -7.51
C GLY A 82 -5.48 -7.70 -8.76
N ALA A 83 -5.38 -6.42 -9.11
CA ALA A 83 -6.01 -5.86 -10.31
C ALA A 83 -5.53 -6.58 -11.59
N ALA A 84 -4.21 -6.78 -11.75
CA ALA A 84 -3.65 -7.49 -12.90
C ALA A 84 -4.11 -8.95 -12.99
N ARG A 85 -4.16 -9.67 -11.86
CA ARG A 85 -4.62 -11.08 -11.81
C ARG A 85 -6.07 -11.27 -12.22
N THR A 86 -6.91 -10.23 -12.15
CA THR A 86 -8.30 -10.32 -12.62
C THR A 86 -8.44 -10.43 -14.13
N GLY A 87 -7.41 -10.03 -14.90
CA GLY A 87 -7.51 -9.86 -16.35
C GLY A 87 -8.43 -8.70 -16.80
N GLN A 88 -8.96 -7.93 -15.85
CA GLN A 88 -9.91 -6.84 -16.12
C GLN A 88 -9.27 -5.46 -16.00
N TYR A 89 -8.02 -5.35 -15.54
CA TYR A 89 -7.34 -4.06 -15.45
C TYR A 89 -6.93 -3.57 -16.83
N ALA A 90 -7.55 -2.48 -17.30
CA ALA A 90 -7.35 -1.91 -18.63
C ALA A 90 -6.50 -0.62 -18.61
N GLY A 91 -5.84 -0.34 -17.48
CA GLY A 91 -4.92 0.78 -17.32
C GLY A 91 -5.37 1.82 -16.28
N ILE A 92 -4.53 2.82 -16.08
CA ILE A 92 -4.74 3.95 -15.17
C ILE A 92 -4.29 5.22 -15.91
N GLY A 93 -5.07 6.28 -15.80
CA GLY A 93 -4.71 7.59 -16.33
C GLY A 93 -3.73 8.32 -15.42
N ASP A 94 -3.14 9.38 -15.96
CA ASP A 94 -2.37 10.34 -15.18
C ASP A 94 -3.27 11.03 -14.13
N PRO A 95 -2.68 11.47 -13.00
CA PRO A 95 -3.43 12.23 -12.00
C PRO A 95 -3.81 13.61 -12.54
N ASP A 96 -5.08 13.95 -12.40
CA ASP A 96 -5.60 15.30 -12.60
C ASP A 96 -5.54 16.06 -11.27
N PHE A 97 -4.93 17.24 -11.26
CA PHE A 97 -4.88 18.10 -10.08
C PHE A 97 -5.85 19.27 -10.20
N GLY A 98 -6.50 19.58 -9.08
CA GLY A 98 -7.25 20.82 -8.90
C GLY A 98 -6.32 22.03 -8.79
N PRO A 99 -6.89 23.24 -8.68
CA PRO A 99 -6.10 24.45 -8.48
C PRO A 99 -5.33 24.39 -7.16
N ASP A 100 -4.17 25.06 -7.14
CA ASP A 100 -3.39 25.25 -5.92
C ASP A 100 -4.15 26.17 -4.95
N VAL A 101 -4.10 25.81 -3.67
CA VAL A 101 -4.72 26.54 -2.56
C VAL A 101 -3.64 26.82 -1.53
N THR A 102 -3.51 28.09 -1.13
CA THR A 102 -2.60 28.50 -0.05
C THR A 102 -3.40 28.81 1.22
N GLU A 103 -3.06 28.13 2.31
CA GLU A 103 -3.72 28.29 3.60
C GLU A 103 -2.72 28.21 4.76
N THR A 104 -3.11 28.78 5.91
CA THR A 104 -2.36 28.63 7.16
C THR A 104 -3.03 27.59 8.04
N ILE A 105 -2.40 26.42 8.19
CA ILE A 105 -2.91 25.29 8.99
C ILE A 105 -1.99 25.08 10.19
N GLY A 106 -2.53 25.23 11.40
CA GLY A 106 -1.76 25.08 12.64
C GLY A 106 -0.54 26.03 12.72
N GLY A 107 -0.65 27.23 12.14
CA GLY A 107 0.41 28.24 12.10
C GLY A 107 1.42 28.06 10.97
N VAL A 108 1.26 27.07 10.09
CA VAL A 108 2.14 26.84 8.94
C VAL A 108 1.40 27.24 7.66
N ALA A 109 1.97 28.20 6.92
CA ALA A 109 1.51 28.52 5.57
C ALA A 109 1.95 27.41 4.60
N ILE A 110 1.00 26.84 3.86
CA ILE A 110 1.25 25.74 2.93
C ILE A 110 0.42 25.94 1.66
N THR A 111 0.99 25.52 0.52
CA THR A 111 0.31 25.51 -0.78
C THR A 111 0.23 24.10 -1.29
N TYR A 112 -0.96 23.65 -1.66
CA TYR A 112 -1.23 22.28 -2.11
C TYR A 112 -2.39 22.26 -3.12
N PRO A 113 -2.49 21.24 -3.98
CA PRO A 113 -3.62 21.11 -4.90
C PRO A 113 -4.90 20.80 -4.11
N GLN A 114 -5.99 21.51 -4.39
CA GLN A 114 -7.27 21.33 -3.68
C GLN A 114 -7.73 19.87 -3.69
N TRP A 115 -7.56 19.19 -4.82
CA TRP A 115 -7.88 17.79 -5.01
C TRP A 115 -6.91 17.14 -6.00
N CYS A 116 -6.82 15.81 -5.92
CA CYS A 116 -6.20 14.97 -6.94
C CYS A 116 -7.22 13.92 -7.36
N ARG A 117 -7.42 13.73 -8.67
CA ARG A 117 -8.30 12.71 -9.22
C ARG A 117 -7.50 11.75 -10.08
N VAL A 118 -7.75 10.46 -9.90
CA VAL A 118 -7.16 9.41 -10.73
C VAL A 118 -8.28 8.56 -11.31
N THR A 119 -8.15 8.19 -12.58
CA THR A 119 -9.11 7.37 -13.30
C THR A 119 -8.50 6.01 -13.64
N VAL A 120 -9.15 4.94 -13.21
CA VAL A 120 -8.79 3.56 -13.53
C VAL A 120 -9.74 3.02 -14.59
N LYS A 121 -9.19 2.34 -15.58
CA LYS A 121 -9.95 1.68 -16.66
C LYS A 121 -10.11 0.20 -16.35
N ARG A 122 -11.33 -0.32 -16.48
CA ARG A 122 -11.65 -1.73 -16.27
C ARG A 122 -12.37 -2.32 -17.48
N ALA A 123 -11.87 -3.43 -17.98
CA ALA A 123 -12.56 -4.25 -18.98
C ALA A 123 -13.62 -5.12 -18.30
N LEU A 124 -14.86 -5.02 -18.77
CA LEU A 124 -15.97 -5.86 -18.34
C LEU A 124 -16.02 -7.14 -19.17
N GLN A 125 -16.73 -8.15 -18.66
CA GLN A 125 -16.94 -9.42 -19.39
C GLN A 125 -17.66 -9.23 -20.74
N SER A 126 -18.42 -8.14 -20.89
CA SER A 126 -19.07 -7.77 -22.15
C SER A 126 -18.11 -7.24 -23.23
N GLY A 127 -16.82 -7.04 -22.90
CA GLY A 127 -15.83 -6.41 -23.78
C GLY A 127 -15.81 -4.88 -23.71
N ALA A 128 -16.76 -4.26 -23.00
CA ALA A 128 -16.74 -2.82 -22.76
C ALA A 128 -15.60 -2.43 -21.79
N VAL A 129 -14.96 -1.29 -22.03
CA VAL A 129 -14.05 -0.66 -21.07
C VAL A 129 -14.78 0.47 -20.38
N VAL A 130 -14.82 0.44 -19.05
CA VAL A 130 -15.43 1.47 -18.21
C VAL A 130 -14.39 2.17 -17.36
N GLU A 131 -14.68 3.41 -16.98
CA GLU A 131 -13.80 4.25 -16.19
C GLU A 131 -14.34 4.44 -14.77
N PHE A 132 -13.47 4.27 -13.79
CA PHE A 132 -13.74 4.55 -12.38
C PHE A 132 -12.77 5.62 -11.90
N SER A 133 -13.31 6.78 -11.54
CA SER A 133 -12.51 7.87 -10.98
C SER A 133 -12.67 7.95 -9.48
N ALA A 134 -11.56 8.12 -8.78
CA ALA A 134 -11.53 8.50 -7.37
C ALA A 134 -10.90 9.89 -7.25
N ARG A 135 -11.47 10.74 -6.39
CA ARG A 135 -10.95 12.08 -6.10
C ARG A 135 -10.71 12.17 -4.60
N GLU A 136 -9.51 12.57 -4.24
CA GLU A 136 -9.08 12.78 -2.87
C GLU A 136 -8.77 14.26 -2.67
N PHE A 137 -9.04 14.78 -1.48
CA PHE A 137 -8.74 16.16 -1.10
C PHE A 137 -7.57 16.17 -0.14
N TRP A 138 -6.57 17.03 -0.39
CA TRP A 138 -5.37 17.08 0.44
C TRP A 138 -5.71 17.30 1.93
N ARG A 139 -6.72 18.14 2.22
CA ARG A 139 -7.22 18.43 3.57
C ARG A 139 -7.78 17.23 4.31
N GLU A 140 -8.23 16.21 3.59
CA GLU A 140 -8.77 14.97 4.15
C GLU A 140 -7.68 13.91 4.37
N CYS A 141 -6.55 14.01 3.65
CA CYS A 141 -5.51 12.99 3.64
C CYS A 141 -4.25 13.33 4.43
N TYR A 142 -3.93 14.61 4.64
CA TYR A 142 -2.65 14.97 5.24
C TYR A 142 -2.51 14.45 6.67
N ALA A 143 -1.30 14.02 7.04
CA ALA A 143 -1.02 13.62 8.41
C ALA A 143 -0.56 14.82 9.24
N ALA A 144 -1.37 15.16 10.23
CA ALA A 144 -1.07 16.18 11.23
C ALA A 144 0.07 15.76 12.17
N LYS A 145 0.68 16.72 12.87
CA LYS A 145 1.69 16.45 13.90
C LYS A 145 1.06 15.69 15.07
N GLY A 146 1.62 14.53 15.38
CA GLY A 146 1.20 13.67 16.49
C GLY A 146 2.15 13.69 17.69
N GLY A 147 1.89 12.84 18.69
CA GLY A 147 2.76 12.70 19.86
C GLY A 147 2.77 13.93 20.78
N LYS A 148 3.95 14.29 21.29
CA LYS A 148 4.12 15.45 22.20
C LYS A 148 3.88 16.80 21.52
N GLU A 149 4.01 16.86 20.19
CA GLU A 149 3.78 18.07 19.37
C GLU A 149 2.39 18.09 18.72
N LYS A 150 1.40 17.44 19.36
CA LYS A 150 0.06 17.30 18.81
C LYS A 150 -0.51 18.65 18.36
N SER A 151 -0.75 18.79 17.07
CA SER A 151 -1.23 20.02 16.44
C SER A 151 -1.91 19.70 15.11
N PRO A 152 -2.90 20.48 14.66
CA PRO A 152 -3.47 20.34 13.32
C PRO A 152 -2.47 20.68 12.20
N ALA A 153 -1.29 21.23 12.50
CA ALA A 153 -0.27 21.48 11.49
C ALA A 153 0.17 20.18 10.78
N PRO A 154 0.48 20.20 9.47
CA PRO A 154 1.03 19.05 8.78
C PRO A 154 2.37 18.61 9.38
N ASN A 155 2.64 17.31 9.37
CA ASN A 155 3.93 16.79 9.81
C ASN A 155 5.05 17.15 8.81
N ALA A 156 6.31 16.85 9.17
CA ALA A 156 7.47 17.25 8.37
C ALA A 156 7.48 16.73 6.92
N MET A 157 6.79 15.62 6.65
CA MET A 157 6.65 15.06 5.30
C MET A 157 5.59 15.82 4.51
N TRP A 158 4.41 16.03 5.11
CA TRP A 158 3.30 16.75 4.47
C TRP A 158 3.54 18.25 4.33
N ALA A 159 4.40 18.85 5.15
CA ALA A 159 4.80 20.24 5.01
C ALA A 159 5.65 20.52 3.76
N LYS A 160 6.15 19.47 3.09
CA LYS A 160 6.99 19.56 1.87
C LYS A 160 6.26 19.11 0.60
N ARG A 161 4.97 18.74 0.71
CA ARG A 161 4.21 18.02 -0.32
C ARG A 161 3.03 18.83 -0.81
#